data_AF-A0A534VAW9-F1
#
_entry.id   AF-A0A534VAW9-F1
#
_cell.length_a   1.000
_cell.length_b   1.000
_cell.length_c   1.000
_cell.angle_alpha   90.00
_cell.angle_beta   90.00
_cell.angle_gamma   90.00
#
_symmetry.space_group_name_H-M   'P 1'
#
loop_
_entity.id
_entity.type
_entity.pdbx_description
1 polymer ?
#
loop_
_entity_poly.entity_id
_entity_poly.type
_entity_poly.pdbx_seq_one_letter_code
_entity_poly.pdbx_strand_id
1 'polypeptide(L)'
;MTSSDAERGRKAAQDLWQLGLDAIAIDDPLTPDFAQAALAELNQLQKGTPGVLREVLDGAQMSAEQLNVEPFHGVIEIVQNAD
;
A
#
# COMPACT_ATOMS: atom_id res chain seq x y z
N MET A 1 -5.76 -14.57 28.14
CA MET A 1 -4.37 -14.46 27.68
C MET A 1 -4.41 -14.60 26.17
N THR A 2 -4.09 -13.54 25.43
CA THR A 2 -3.85 -13.65 23.98
C THR A 2 -2.54 -14.42 23.77
N SER A 3 -2.55 -15.34 22.81
CA SER A 3 -1.33 -16.04 22.36
C SER A 3 -0.30 -15.01 21.87
N SER A 4 0.99 -15.23 22.12
CA SER A 4 2.09 -14.36 21.65
C SER A 4 2.03 -14.15 20.13
N ASP A 5 1.59 -15.15 19.39
CA ASP A 5 1.44 -15.07 17.93
C ASP A 5 0.25 -14.21 17.52
N ALA A 6 -0.83 -14.20 18.29
CA ALA A 6 -1.98 -13.33 18.03
C ALA A 6 -1.61 -11.84 18.24
N GLU A 7 -0.74 -11.52 19.20
CA GLU A 7 -0.21 -10.16 19.39
C GLU A 7 0.67 -9.73 18.22
N ARG A 8 1.55 -10.62 17.77
CA ARG A 8 2.37 -10.40 16.57
C ARG A 8 1.51 -10.18 15.32
N GLY A 9 0.43 -10.94 15.15
CA GLY A 9 -0.50 -10.80 14.04
C GLY A 9 -1.18 -9.43 14.02
N ARG A 10 -1.67 -8.95 15.18
CA ARG A 10 -2.25 -7.59 15.29
C ARG A 10 -1.23 -6.51 14.96
N LYS A 11 -0.02 -6.64 15.49
CA LYS A 11 1.04 -5.66 15.22
C LYS A 11 1.43 -5.64 13.74
N ALA A 12 1.54 -6.79 13.10
CA ALA A 12 1.80 -6.89 11.66
C ALA A 12 0.73 -6.18 10.82
N ALA A 13 -0.56 -6.34 11.17
CA ALA A 13 -1.66 -5.63 10.52
C ALA A 13 -1.58 -4.11 10.69
N GLN A 14 -1.25 -3.63 11.88
CA GLN A 14 -1.08 -2.20 12.16
C GLN A 14 0.12 -1.61 11.40
N ASP A 15 1.25 -2.31 11.42
CA ASP A 15 2.45 -1.88 10.73
C ASP A 15 2.20 -1.83 9.21
N LEU A 16 1.55 -2.86 8.63
CA LEU A 16 1.13 -2.88 7.22
C LEU A 16 0.24 -1.69 6.85
N TRP A 17 -0.74 -1.40 7.70
CA TRP A 17 -1.69 -0.32 7.46
C TRP A 17 -1.02 1.06 7.46
N GLN A 18 -0.01 1.25 8.32
CA GLN A 18 0.66 2.54 8.49
C GLN A 18 1.82 2.76 7.52
N LEU A 19 2.60 1.71 7.26
CA LEU A 19 3.87 1.82 6.53
C LEU A 19 3.75 1.36 5.07
N GLY A 20 2.73 0.58 4.74
CA GLY A 20 2.56 -0.01 3.41
C GLY A 20 3.35 -1.31 3.21
N LEU A 21 3.03 -2.02 2.12
CA LEU A 21 3.52 -3.38 1.84
C LEU A 21 5.04 -3.47 1.62
N ASP A 22 5.65 -2.44 1.04
CA ASP A 22 7.08 -2.45 0.68
C ASP A 22 8.00 -2.01 1.81
N ALA A 23 7.45 -1.47 2.90
CA ALA A 23 8.22 -0.81 3.96
C ALA A 23 8.66 -1.75 5.10
N ILE A 24 8.18 -3.00 5.13
CA ILE A 24 8.29 -3.86 6.31
C ILE A 24 8.41 -5.33 5.95
N ALA A 25 9.46 -5.97 6.46
CA ALA A 25 9.55 -7.42 6.52
C ALA A 25 8.75 -7.91 7.74
N ILE A 26 7.62 -8.58 7.49
CA ILE A 26 6.83 -9.21 8.54
C ILE A 26 7.40 -10.59 8.82
N ASP A 27 7.84 -10.81 10.05
CA ASP A 27 8.19 -12.13 10.55
C ASP A 27 6.90 -12.91 10.87
N ASP A 28 6.42 -13.68 9.90
CA ASP A 28 5.21 -14.49 9.98
C ASP A 28 5.54 -15.92 10.49
N PRO A 29 5.05 -16.33 11.68
CA PRO A 29 5.30 -17.66 12.22
C PRO A 29 4.48 -18.78 11.55
N LEU A 30 3.63 -18.44 10.57
CA LEU A 30 2.74 -19.36 9.85
C LEU A 30 1.77 -20.11 10.76
N THR A 31 1.31 -19.46 11.84
CA THR A 31 0.36 -20.04 12.78
C THR A 31 -1.06 -19.52 12.55
N PRO A 32 -2.11 -20.34 12.79
CA PRO A 32 -3.50 -19.91 12.65
C PRO A 32 -3.84 -18.71 13.55
N ASP A 33 -3.29 -18.66 14.77
CA ASP A 33 -3.52 -17.57 15.72
C ASP A 33 -2.99 -16.23 15.19
N PHE A 34 -1.81 -16.23 14.56
CA PHE A 34 -1.25 -15.05 13.91
C PHE A 34 -2.15 -14.57 12.77
N ALA A 35 -2.47 -15.47 11.85
CA ALA A 35 -3.26 -15.14 10.66
C ALA A 35 -4.66 -14.61 11.00
N GLN A 36 -5.35 -15.26 11.94
CA GLN A 36 -6.68 -14.82 12.39
C GLN A 36 -6.62 -13.46 13.07
N ALA A 37 -5.63 -13.22 13.92
CA ALA A 37 -5.49 -11.96 14.62
C ALA A 37 -5.13 -10.80 13.67
N ALA A 38 -4.25 -11.04 12.69
CA ALA A 38 -3.91 -10.06 11.66
C ALA A 38 -5.12 -9.69 10.80
N LEU A 39 -5.88 -10.68 10.32
CA LEU A 39 -7.08 -10.44 9.52
C LEU A 39 -8.18 -9.71 10.32
N ALA A 40 -8.38 -10.09 11.58
CA ALA A 40 -9.35 -9.42 12.44
C ALA A 40 -9.01 -7.95 12.65
N GLU A 41 -7.74 -7.63 12.89
CA GLU A 41 -7.26 -6.25 13.07
C GLU A 41 -7.37 -5.43 11.79
N LEU A 42 -6.92 -5.98 10.65
CA LEU A 42 -7.07 -5.33 9.33
C LEU A 42 -8.53 -4.96 9.03
N ASN A 43 -9.47 -5.86 9.34
CA ASN A 43 -10.90 -5.60 9.17
C ASN A 43 -11.40 -4.44 10.07
N GLN A 44 -10.86 -4.31 11.28
CA GLN A 44 -11.21 -3.18 12.17
C GLN A 44 -10.62 -1.86 11.65
N LEU A 45 -9.35 -1.86 11.24
CA LEU A 45 -8.66 -0.69 10.68
C LEU A 45 -9.38 -0.18 9.42
N GLN A 46 -9.79 -1.10 8.54
CA GLN A 46 -10.56 -0.78 7.34
C GLN A 46 -11.92 -0.13 7.69
N LYS A 47 -12.66 -0.68 8.66
CA LYS A 47 -13.93 -0.11 9.11
C LYS A 47 -13.78 1.27 9.76
N GLY A 48 -12.64 1.54 10.39
CA GLY A 48 -12.30 2.83 10.97
C GLY A 48 -11.89 3.90 9.95
N THR A 49 -11.66 3.51 8.69
CA THR A 49 -11.13 4.41 7.65
C THR A 49 -11.99 4.44 6.37
N PRO A 50 -13.32 4.60 6.46
CA PRO A 50 -14.19 4.66 5.29
C PRO A 50 -13.95 5.96 4.51
N GLY A 51 -13.79 5.86 3.18
CA GLY A 51 -13.63 7.00 2.27
C GLY A 51 -12.18 7.41 2.01
N VAL A 52 -11.33 7.46 3.03
CA VAL A 52 -9.93 7.92 2.90
C VAL A 52 -9.11 7.06 1.93
N LEU A 53 -9.27 5.73 1.96
CA LEU A 53 -8.60 4.83 1.00
C LEU A 53 -8.99 5.12 -0.45
N ARG A 54 -10.26 5.49 -0.68
CA ARG A 54 -10.74 5.87 -2.02
C ARG A 54 -10.15 7.21 -2.44
N GLU A 55 -10.17 8.21 -1.56
CA GLU A 55 -9.60 9.54 -1.83
C GLU A 55 -8.09 9.47 -2.12
N VAL A 56 -7.35 8.61 -1.41
CA VAL A 56 -5.91 8.38 -1.65
C VAL A 56 -5.68 7.73 -3.01
N LEU A 57 -6.46 6.71 -3.37
CA LEU A 57 -6.34 6.05 -4.68
C LEU A 57 -6.72 6.99 -5.83
N ASP A 58 -7.80 7.77 -5.67
CA ASP A 58 -8.23 8.77 -6.65
C ASP A 58 -7.16 9.86 -6.82
N GLY A 59 -6.56 10.35 -5.73
CA GLY A 59 -5.46 11.31 -5.78
C GLY A 59 -4.18 10.75 -6.43
N ALA A 60 -3.85 9.49 -6.18
CA ALA A 60 -2.73 8.80 -6.82
C ALA A 60 -2.97 8.62 -8.33
N GLN A 61 -4.19 8.23 -8.73
CA GLN A 61 -4.58 8.11 -10.14
C GLN A 61 -4.50 9.47 -10.86
N MET A 62 -5.05 10.53 -10.26
CA MET A 62 -4.97 11.88 -10.82
C MET A 62 -3.51 12.34 -11.01
N SER A 63 -2.64 12.02 -10.06
CA SER A 63 -1.21 12.34 -10.16
C SER A 63 -0.51 11.54 -11.26
N ALA A 64 -0.84 10.26 -11.43
CA ALA A 64 -0.31 9.44 -12.52
C ALA A 64 -0.80 9.91 -13.90
N GLU A 65 -2.06 10.31 -14.02
CA GLU A 65 -2.62 10.89 -15.26
C GLU A 65 -1.98 12.25 -15.59
N GLN A 66 -1.69 13.07 -14.57
CA GLN A 66 -0.97 14.34 -14.73
C GLN A 66 0.52 14.18 -15.03
N LEU A 67 1.14 13.04 -14.72
CA LEU A 67 2.51 12.72 -15.16
C LEU A 67 2.56 12.17 -16.60
N ASN A 68 1.41 11.79 -17.16
CA ASN A 68 1.28 11.30 -18.54
C ASN A 68 0.95 12.43 -19.53
N VAL A 69 1.41 13.65 -19.27
CA VAL A 69 1.42 14.72 -20.28
C VAL A 69 2.65 14.52 -21.17
N GLU A 70 2.36 14.05 -22.38
CA GLU A 70 3.18 14.02 -23.61
C GLU A 70 3.69 12.63 -24.04
N PRO A 71 2.88 11.86 -24.79
CA PRO A 71 3.31 10.60 -25.42
C PRO A 71 4.42 10.74 -26.49
N PHE A 72 4.96 11.95 -26.74
CA PHE A 72 5.85 12.20 -27.88
C PHE A 72 7.01 13.17 -27.64
N HIS A 73 7.29 13.64 -26.42
CA HIS A 73 8.42 14.57 -26.21
C HIS A 73 9.79 13.95 -26.57
N GLY A 74 9.97 12.63 -26.37
CA GLY A 74 11.22 11.94 -26.76
C GLY A 74 11.44 11.80 -28.28
N VAL A 75 10.41 12.00 -29.12
CA VAL A 75 10.54 11.88 -30.59
C VAL A 75 10.92 13.22 -31.23
N ILE A 76 10.61 14.35 -30.59
CA ILE A 76 10.97 15.68 -31.09
C ILE A 76 12.46 15.99 -30.85
N GLU A 77 13.07 15.45 -29.79
CA GLU A 77 14.49 15.71 -29.48
C GLU A 77 15.48 15.04 -30.45
N ILE A 78 15.11 13.94 -31.13
CA ILE A 78 15.98 13.28 -32.13
C ILE A 78 15.99 14.06 -33.45
N VAL A 79 14.89 14.72 -33.82
CA VAL A 79 14.78 15.46 -35.09
C VAL A 79 15.50 16.82 -35.02
N GLN A 80 15.65 17.40 -33.82
CA GLN A 80 16.33 18.70 -33.65
C GLN A 80 17.87 18.63 -33.58
N ASN A 81 18.46 17.44 -33.45
CA ASN A 81 19.91 17.25 -33.45
C ASN A 81 20.45 16.81 -34.83
N ALA A 82 19.67 16.97 -35.90
CA ALA A 82 20.02 16.58 -37.26
C ALA A 82 20.19 17.78 -38.22
N ASP A 83 20.52 18.96 -37.68
CA ASP A 83 21.07 20.10 -38.43
C ASP A 83 22.40 20.51 -37.79
#